data_AF-A0A1V6C778-F1
#
_entry.id   AF-A0A1V6C778-F1
#
_cell.length_a   1.000
_cell.length_b   1.000
_cell.length_c   1.000
_cell.angle_alpha   90.00
_cell.angle_beta   90.00
_cell.angle_gamma   90.00
#
_symmetry.space_group_name_H-M   'P 1'
#
loop_
_entity.id
_entity.type
_entity.pdbx_description
1 polymer ?
#
loop_
_entity_poly.entity_id
_entity_poly.type
_entity_poly.pdbx_seq_one_letter_code
_entity_poly.pdbx_strand_id
1 'polypeptide(L)'
;MAFYLGAMAIIFSLFFYLFAYFNLFGGADAWALIFISICIPAFPFIPLLGLPPHAFFPFSVLINAVLINLLTPVAIYLYNFKKGNSAPFPYLFIAYPVIGSEILESHGFVMEEFEEDDGVLIRRFIGIGEAIRRMATGKGRIYTVDLRRNPDKYRNERALFEKAGMVWITYGIPFIVPISAGMIIALFFGDIFYGLLNSLNGV
;
A
#
# COMPACT_ATOMS: atom_id res chain seq x y z
N MET A 1 -25.54 16.29 17.01
CA MET A 1 -25.05 15.31 16.01
C MET A 1 -24.38 15.98 14.81
N ALA A 2 -25.07 16.86 14.06
CA ALA A 2 -24.48 17.52 12.88
C ALA A 2 -23.19 18.31 13.15
N PHE A 3 -23.15 19.10 14.23
CA PHE A 3 -21.94 19.84 14.63
C PHE A 3 -20.76 18.92 14.96
N TYR A 4 -21.03 17.80 15.66
CA TYR A 4 -20.01 16.81 16.01
C TYR A 4 -19.41 16.16 14.76
N LEU A 5 -20.25 15.72 13.82
CA LEU A 5 -19.80 15.11 12.57
C LEU A 5 -19.05 16.11 11.68
N GLY A 6 -19.49 17.37 11.62
CA GLY A 6 -18.77 18.43 10.92
C GLY A 6 -17.39 18.70 11.53
N ALA A 7 -17.29 18.76 12.86
CA ALA A 7 -16.01 18.93 13.55
C ALA A 7 -15.07 17.73 13.30
N MET A 8 -15.59 16.50 13.38
CA MET A 8 -14.83 15.29 13.04
C MET A 8 -14.35 15.31 11.59
N ALA A 9 -15.19 15.71 10.64
CA ALA A 9 -14.82 15.78 9.23
C ALA A 9 -13.69 16.78 8.98
N ILE A 10 -13.73 17.95 9.64
CA ILE A 10 -12.67 18.97 9.55
C ILE A 10 -11.36 18.44 10.18
N ILE A 11 -11.42 17.88 11.38
CA ILE A 11 -10.23 17.35 12.07
C ILE A 11 -9.59 16.22 11.26
N PHE A 12 -10.41 15.29 10.76
CA PHE A 12 -9.96 14.17 9.94
C PHE A 12 -9.34 14.67 8.62
N SER A 13 -9.98 15.64 7.96
CA SER A 13 -9.45 16.21 6.72
C SER A 13 -8.13 16.96 6.94
N LEU A 14 -8.03 17.73 8.03
CA LEU A 14 -6.80 18.42 8.40
C LEU A 14 -5.67 17.43 8.68
N PHE A 15 -5.97 16.34 9.40
CA PHE A 15 -5.01 15.29 9.68
C PHE A 15 -4.46 14.67 8.38
N PHE A 16 -5.34 14.25 7.46
CA PHE A 16 -4.89 13.67 6.18
C PHE A 16 -4.21 14.68 5.26
N TYR A 17 -4.61 15.96 5.31
CA TYR A 17 -3.93 17.03 4.58
C TYR A 17 -2.48 17.21 5.07
N LEU A 18 -2.26 17.23 6.40
CA LEU A 18 -0.92 17.30 6.98
C LEU A 18 -0.07 16.07 6.59
N PHE A 19 -0.65 14.87 6.62
CA PHE A 19 0.03 13.65 6.18
C PHE A 19 0.44 13.70 4.70
N ALA A 20 -0.43 14.23 3.84
CA ALA A 20 -0.11 14.44 2.43
C ALA A 20 1.00 15.50 2.26
N TYR A 21 0.94 16.59 3.01
CA TYR A 21 1.94 17.67 2.98
C TYR A 21 3.34 17.18 3.37
N PHE A 22 3.44 16.33 4.41
CA PHE A 22 4.71 15.74 4.83
C PHE A 22 5.14 14.51 4.01
N ASN A 23 4.42 14.16 2.94
CA ASN A 23 4.66 12.96 2.13
C ASN A 23 4.68 11.64 2.95
N LEU A 24 3.95 11.59 4.06
CA LEU A 24 3.86 10.41 4.94
C LEU A 24 2.84 9.39 4.43
N PHE A 25 1.96 9.80 3.52
CA PHE A 25 0.88 8.99 2.98
C PHE A 25 0.81 9.19 1.46
N GLY A 26 0.29 8.21 0.74
CA GLY A 26 0.05 8.34 -0.70
C GLY A 26 -0.85 9.56 -0.95
N GLY A 27 -0.37 10.54 -1.72
CA GLY A 27 -1.10 11.80 -1.90
C GLY A 27 -2.54 11.57 -2.39
N ALA A 28 -2.71 10.69 -3.39
CA ALA A 28 -4.03 10.31 -3.90
C ALA A 28 -4.93 9.67 -2.83
N ASP A 29 -4.36 8.83 -1.97
CA ASP A 29 -5.09 8.12 -0.92
C ASP A 29 -5.58 9.10 0.17
N ALA A 30 -4.74 10.07 0.55
CA ALA A 30 -5.12 11.12 1.49
C ALA A 30 -6.25 12.00 0.94
N TRP A 31 -6.14 12.41 -0.33
CA TRP A 31 -7.19 13.19 -0.98
C TRP A 31 -8.52 12.42 -1.05
N ALA A 32 -8.49 11.13 -1.36
CA ALA A 32 -9.70 10.31 -1.37
C ALA A 32 -10.39 10.29 -0.01
N LEU A 33 -9.64 10.10 1.08
CA LEU A 33 -10.17 10.10 2.44
C LEU A 33 -10.73 11.48 2.85
N ILE A 34 -10.08 12.57 2.43
CA ILE A 34 -10.58 13.94 2.62
C ILE A 34 -11.91 14.13 1.90
N PHE A 35 -12.01 13.73 0.63
CA PHE A 35 -13.24 13.85 -0.14
C PHE A 35 -14.38 13.02 0.46
N ILE A 36 -14.11 11.78 0.86
CA ILE A 36 -15.09 10.93 1.56
C ILE A 36 -15.56 11.62 2.85
N SER A 37 -14.64 12.22 3.61
CA SER A 37 -14.92 12.93 4.86
C SER A 37 -15.84 14.13 4.69
N ILE A 38 -15.62 14.92 3.65
CA ILE A 38 -16.40 16.13 3.40
C ILE A 38 -17.76 15.78 2.77
N CYS A 39 -17.80 14.85 1.81
CA CYS A 39 -19.01 14.52 1.07
C CYS A 39 -19.96 13.61 1.87
N ILE A 40 -19.43 12.66 2.63
CA ILE A 40 -20.21 11.63 3.34
C ILE A 40 -19.67 11.48 4.78
N PRO A 41 -19.89 12.46 5.67
CA PRO A 41 -19.41 12.39 7.05
C PRO A 41 -20.21 11.41 7.92
N ALA A 42 -21.45 11.09 7.53
CA ALA A 42 -22.36 10.20 8.26
C ALA A 42 -22.72 8.98 7.42
N PHE A 43 -23.08 7.88 8.08
CA PHE A 43 -23.64 6.73 7.39
C PHE A 43 -24.97 7.12 6.71
N PRO A 44 -25.12 6.92 5.39
CA PRO A 44 -26.35 7.31 4.68
C PRO A 44 -27.53 6.39 5.03
N PHE A 45 -27.26 5.17 5.48
CA PHE A 45 -28.24 4.20 5.95
C PHE A 45 -27.64 3.31 7.04
N ILE A 46 -28.49 2.57 7.75
CA ILE A 46 -28.08 1.68 8.84
C ILE A 46 -27.39 0.44 8.21
N PRO A 47 -26.11 0.20 8.49
CA PRO A 47 -25.39 -0.94 7.94
C PRO A 47 -25.76 -2.25 8.65
N LEU A 48 -25.49 -3.39 8.01
CA LEU A 48 -25.91 -4.72 8.48
C LEU A 48 -25.36 -5.08 9.87
N LEU A 49 -24.11 -4.74 10.18
CA LEU A 49 -23.46 -5.02 11.48
C LEU A 49 -23.82 -3.99 12.56
N GLY A 50 -24.73 -3.06 12.28
CA GLY A 50 -25.13 -2.01 13.18
C GLY A 50 -24.28 -0.74 13.09
N LEU A 51 -24.83 0.36 13.62
CA LEU A 51 -24.16 1.67 13.63
C LEU A 51 -23.03 1.67 14.67
N PRO A 52 -21.78 1.98 14.28
CA PRO A 52 -20.70 2.09 15.24
C PRO A 52 -20.92 3.30 16.16
N PRO A 53 -20.35 3.31 17.40
CA PRO A 53 -20.65 4.34 18.41
C PRO A 53 -20.36 5.78 17.96
N HIS A 54 -19.35 5.97 17.12
CA HIS A 54 -18.96 7.28 16.59
C HIS A 54 -19.80 7.72 15.38
N ALA A 55 -20.48 6.79 14.70
CA ALA A 55 -21.29 7.02 13.48
C ALA A 55 -20.62 7.88 12.39
N PHE A 56 -19.29 8.00 12.42
CA PHE A 56 -18.50 8.79 11.49
C PHE A 56 -17.96 7.87 10.39
N PHE A 57 -18.62 7.92 9.24
CA PHE A 57 -18.42 7.01 8.11
C PHE A 57 -16.97 6.90 7.59
N PRO A 58 -16.21 8.00 7.43
CA PRO A 58 -14.83 7.95 6.91
C PRO A 58 -13.87 7.13 7.79
N PHE A 59 -14.15 7.06 9.09
CA PHE A 59 -13.32 6.30 10.01
C PHE A 59 -13.49 4.79 9.80
N SER A 60 -14.73 4.34 9.63
CA SER A 60 -15.02 2.94 9.29
C SER A 60 -14.48 2.56 7.90
N VAL A 61 -14.52 3.48 6.93
CA VAL A 61 -13.87 3.29 5.62
C VAL A 61 -12.37 3.03 5.80
N LEU A 62 -11.70 3.86 6.59
CA LEU A 62 -10.26 3.73 6.87
C LEU A 62 -9.94 2.42 7.61
N ILE A 63 -10.69 2.08 8.66
CA ILE A 63 -10.51 0.83 9.41
C ILE A 63 -10.67 -0.37 8.50
N ASN A 64 -11.76 -0.44 7.73
CA ASN A 64 -12.01 -1.52 6.80
C ASN A 64 -10.90 -1.61 5.74
N ALA A 65 -10.44 -0.48 5.20
CA ALA A 65 -9.33 -0.44 4.25
C ALA A 65 -8.04 -1.01 4.82
N VAL A 66 -7.70 -0.65 6.07
CA VAL A 66 -6.51 -1.18 6.76
C VAL A 66 -6.64 -2.69 6.99
N LEU A 67 -7.81 -3.17 7.41
CA LEU A 67 -8.09 -4.60 7.60
C LEU A 67 -7.98 -5.39 6.30
N ILE A 68 -8.50 -4.86 5.19
CA ILE A 68 -8.36 -5.49 3.88
C ILE A 68 -6.89 -5.50 3.45
N ASN A 69 -6.16 -4.41 3.69
CA ASN A 69 -4.75 -4.33 3.32
C ASN A 69 -3.85 -5.27 4.15
N LEU A 70 -4.27 -5.68 5.35
CA LEU A 70 -3.58 -6.74 6.11
C LEU A 70 -3.61 -8.09 5.38
N LEU A 71 -4.54 -8.31 4.44
CA LEU A 71 -4.58 -9.50 3.59
C LEU A 71 -3.52 -9.45 2.47
N THR A 72 -3.05 -8.26 2.09
CA THR A 72 -2.05 -8.07 1.04
C THR A 72 -0.77 -8.89 1.27
N PRO A 73 -0.05 -8.77 2.42
CA PRO A 73 1.16 -9.55 2.65
C PRO A 73 0.91 -11.06 2.67
N VAL A 74 -0.26 -11.48 3.17
CA VAL A 74 -0.68 -12.88 3.17
C VAL A 74 -0.90 -13.38 1.75
N ALA A 75 -1.56 -12.58 0.90
CA ALA A 75 -1.81 -12.92 -0.50
C ALA A 75 -0.50 -13.03 -1.30
N ILE A 76 0.44 -12.10 -1.09
CA ILE A 76 1.77 -12.15 -1.72
C ILE A 76 2.53 -13.41 -1.29
N TYR A 77 2.52 -13.73 0.00
CA TYR A 77 3.16 -14.94 0.52
C TYR A 77 2.56 -16.20 -0.12
N LEU A 78 1.23 -16.31 -0.17
CA LEU A 78 0.55 -17.44 -0.81
C LEU A 78 0.86 -17.52 -2.31
N TYR A 79 0.96 -16.39 -3.00
CA TYR A 79 1.36 -16.33 -4.41
C TYR A 79 2.79 -16.85 -4.60
N ASN A 80 3.75 -16.40 -3.78
CA ASN A 80 5.13 -16.85 -3.83
C ASN A 80 5.25 -18.33 -3.50
N PHE A 81 4.53 -18.80 -2.48
CA PHE A 81 4.48 -20.21 -2.11
C PHE A 81 3.97 -21.10 -3.24
N LYS A 82 2.85 -20.71 -3.89
CA LYS A 82 2.27 -21.47 -5.02
C LYS A 82 3.20 -21.52 -6.24
N LYS A 83 3.97 -20.46 -6.49
CA LYS A 83 4.93 -20.41 -7.60
C LYS A 83 6.29 -21.04 -7.26
N GLY A 84 6.49 -21.51 -6.03
CA GLY A 84 7.79 -22.03 -5.57
C GLY A 84 8.87 -20.96 -5.47
N ASN A 85 8.50 -19.68 -5.42
CA ASN A 85 9.44 -18.58 -5.28
C ASN A 85 10.05 -18.59 -3.87
N SER A 86 11.37 -18.45 -3.80
CA SER A 86 12.11 -18.42 -2.53
C SER A 86 12.87 -17.11 -2.39
N ALA A 87 12.69 -16.43 -1.26
CA ALA A 87 13.45 -15.25 -0.87
C ALA A 87 13.67 -15.25 0.66
N PRO A 88 14.67 -14.51 1.16
CA PRO A 88 14.87 -14.35 2.60
C PRO A 88 13.64 -13.71 3.27
N PHE A 89 13.41 -14.02 4.54
CA PHE A 89 12.45 -13.27 5.34
C PHE A 89 12.93 -11.81 5.52
N PRO A 90 12.06 -10.78 5.39
CA PRO A 90 10.61 -10.82 5.15
C PRO A 90 10.19 -10.61 3.69
N TYR A 91 11.11 -10.66 2.71
CA TYR A 91 10.84 -10.31 1.32
C TYR A 91 9.73 -11.15 0.67
N LEU A 92 9.55 -12.40 1.11
CA LEU A 92 8.46 -13.27 0.67
C LEU A 92 7.04 -12.71 0.90
N PHE A 93 6.88 -11.79 1.85
CA PHE A 93 5.59 -11.18 2.20
C PHE A 93 5.37 -9.82 1.52
N ILE A 94 6.41 -9.18 0.99
CA ILE A 94 6.35 -7.80 0.50
C ILE A 94 6.72 -7.66 -0.98
N ALA A 95 7.38 -8.67 -1.54
CA ALA A 95 7.94 -8.65 -2.88
C ALA A 95 7.63 -9.93 -3.65
N TYR A 96 7.74 -9.84 -4.97
CA TYR A 96 7.60 -10.96 -5.89
C TYR A 96 8.62 -10.83 -7.02
N PRO A 97 9.07 -11.96 -7.60
CA PRO A 97 10.04 -11.92 -8.68
C PRO A 97 9.33 -11.66 -10.01
N VAL A 98 9.91 -10.77 -10.82
CA VAL A 98 9.53 -10.47 -12.21
C VAL A 98 10.70 -10.70 -13.14
N ILE A 99 10.41 -10.97 -14.40
CA ILE A 99 11.45 -11.14 -15.43
C ILE A 99 12.07 -9.76 -15.69
N GLY A 100 13.41 -9.68 -15.70
CA GLY A 100 14.15 -8.43 -15.84
C GLY A 100 13.83 -7.67 -17.13
N SER A 101 13.49 -8.37 -18.21
CA SER A 101 13.04 -7.76 -19.47
C SER A 101 11.66 -7.11 -19.38
N GLU A 102 10.80 -7.58 -18.47
CA GLU A 102 9.42 -7.10 -18.26
C GLU A 102 9.32 -6.08 -17.11
N ILE A 103 10.44 -5.70 -16.51
CA ILE A 103 10.47 -4.83 -15.34
C ILE A 103 9.85 -3.45 -15.61
N LEU A 104 9.87 -3.00 -16.86
CA LEU A 104 9.30 -1.72 -17.31
C LEU A 104 7.76 -1.72 -17.36
N GLU A 105 7.15 -2.91 -17.49
CA GLU A 105 5.70 -3.09 -17.53
C GLU A 105 5.12 -3.29 -16.12
N SER A 106 5.99 -3.69 -15.19
CA SER A 106 5.65 -3.94 -13.80
C SER A 106 5.57 -2.65 -12.99
N HIS A 107 4.73 -2.64 -11.95
CA HIS A 107 4.60 -1.49 -11.03
C HIS A 107 5.14 -1.89 -9.65
N GLY A 108 6.24 -1.27 -9.24
CA GLY A 108 6.85 -1.54 -7.95
C GLY A 108 8.21 -0.87 -7.76
N PHE A 109 8.83 -1.16 -6.63
CA PHE A 109 10.19 -0.76 -6.32
C PHE A 109 11.08 -1.98 -6.41
N VAL A 110 12.26 -1.83 -7.02
CA VAL A 110 13.26 -2.89 -7.02
C VAL A 110 13.79 -3.09 -5.59
N MET A 111 13.77 -4.34 -5.12
CA MET A 111 14.20 -4.75 -3.76
C MET A 111 15.56 -5.42 -3.72
N GLU A 112 16.20 -5.55 -4.89
CA GLU A 112 17.53 -6.06 -5.05
C GLU A 112 18.47 -4.98 -5.57
N GLU A 113 19.71 -5.07 -5.13
CA GLU A 113 20.83 -4.33 -5.67
C GLU A 113 21.68 -5.31 -6.46
N PHE A 114 22.07 -4.88 -7.66
CA PHE A 114 22.90 -5.64 -8.57
C PHE A 114 24.21 -4.89 -8.76
N GLU A 115 25.30 -5.56 -8.43
CA GLU A 115 26.66 -5.09 -8.67
C GLU A 115 27.34 -6.09 -9.60
N GLU A 116 28.22 -5.58 -10.47
CA GLU A 116 29.02 -6.41 -11.36
C GLU A 116 30.49 -6.26 -10.95
N ASP A 117 31.08 -7.35 -10.46
CA ASP A 117 32.49 -7.42 -10.08
C ASP A 117 33.18 -8.50 -10.93
N ASP A 118 34.17 -8.10 -11.72
CA ASP A 118 34.92 -8.96 -12.66
C ASP A 118 34.03 -9.85 -13.57
N GLY A 119 32.91 -9.30 -14.04
CA GLY A 119 31.94 -10.00 -14.89
C GLY A 119 30.97 -10.94 -14.16
N VAL A 120 31.16 -11.13 -12.86
CA VAL A 120 30.25 -11.87 -11.97
C VAL A 120 29.19 -10.92 -11.42
N LEU A 121 27.92 -11.29 -11.63
CA LEU A 121 26.79 -10.54 -11.11
C LEU A 121 26.55 -10.90 -9.64
N ILE A 122 26.81 -9.94 -8.75
CA ILE A 122 26.52 -10.03 -7.33
C ILE A 122 25.12 -9.45 -7.08
N ARG A 123 24.25 -10.21 -6.41
CA ARG A 123 22.90 -9.79 -6.05
C ARG A 123 22.74 -9.73 -4.54
N ARG A 124 22.11 -8.67 -4.03
CA ARG A 124 21.82 -8.51 -2.61
C ARG A 124 20.45 -7.88 -2.41
N PHE A 125 19.67 -8.43 -1.49
CA PHE A 125 18.41 -7.78 -1.07
C PHE A 125 18.70 -6.52 -0.25
N ILE A 126 18.00 -5.43 -0.57
CA ILE A 126 18.10 -4.16 0.16
C ILE A 126 17.47 -4.32 1.53
N GLY A 127 18.27 -4.21 2.60
CA GLY A 127 17.80 -4.33 3.97
C GLY A 127 16.68 -3.33 4.31
N ILE A 128 15.75 -3.69 5.19
CA ILE A 128 14.60 -2.84 5.55
C ILE A 128 15.04 -1.45 6.04
N GLY A 129 16.03 -1.39 6.94
CA GLY A 129 16.55 -0.11 7.44
C GLY A 129 17.20 0.74 6.35
N GLU A 130 17.86 0.09 5.39
CA GLU A 130 18.41 0.75 4.22
C GLU A 130 17.29 1.24 3.28
N ALA A 131 16.24 0.46 3.07
CA ALA A 131 15.08 0.84 2.28
C ALA A 131 14.35 2.05 2.89
N ILE A 132 14.20 2.10 4.22
CA ILE A 132 13.63 3.24 4.96
C ILE A 132 14.53 4.47 4.83
N ARG A 133 15.85 4.32 4.97
CA ARG A 133 16.81 5.42 4.78
C ARG A 133 16.75 5.98 3.35
N ARG A 134 16.70 5.11 2.34
CA ARG A 134 16.55 5.49 0.93
C ARG A 134 15.19 6.15 0.66
N MET A 135 14.12 5.73 1.35
CA MET A 135 12.81 6.39 1.34
C MET A 135 12.89 7.82 1.91
N ALA A 136 13.51 8.00 3.08
CA ALA A 136 13.59 9.30 3.74
C ALA A 136 14.51 10.30 2.99
N THR A 137 15.58 9.80 2.38
CA THR A 137 16.54 10.65 1.64
C THR A 137 16.15 10.88 0.18
N GLY A 138 15.19 10.12 -0.35
CA GLY A 138 14.80 10.17 -1.76
C GLY A 138 15.89 9.74 -2.74
N LYS A 139 16.99 9.15 -2.26
CA LYS A 139 18.16 8.75 -3.07
C LYS A 139 18.32 7.22 -3.07
N GLY A 140 18.68 6.66 -4.22
CA GLY A 140 18.99 5.23 -4.36
C GLY A 140 17.78 4.30 -4.48
N ARG A 141 16.58 4.82 -4.76
CA ARG A 141 15.40 4.04 -5.14
C ARG A 141 15.28 4.02 -6.67
N ILE A 142 15.08 2.83 -7.22
CA ILE A 142 14.74 2.66 -8.63
C ILE A 142 13.28 2.23 -8.69
N TYR A 143 12.40 3.16 -9.06
CA TYR A 143 11.03 2.82 -9.43
C TYR A 143 11.00 2.28 -10.85
N THR A 144 10.19 1.25 -11.08
CA THR A 144 9.90 0.78 -12.44
C THR A 144 9.33 1.88 -13.33
N VAL A 145 8.58 2.81 -12.74
CA VAL A 145 8.05 3.98 -13.44
C VAL A 145 9.15 4.97 -13.83
N ASP A 146 10.19 5.14 -13.01
CA ASP A 146 11.32 6.04 -13.31
C ASP A 146 12.20 5.47 -14.43
N LEU A 147 12.41 4.15 -14.44
CA LEU A 147 13.03 3.42 -15.55
C LEU A 147 12.28 3.67 -16.87
N ARG A 148 10.94 3.63 -16.83
CA ARG A 148 10.08 3.90 -18.00
C ARG A 148 10.09 5.36 -18.44
N ARG A 149 10.12 6.31 -17.49
CA ARG A 149 10.07 7.76 -17.77
C ARG A 149 11.41 8.33 -18.22
N ASN A 150 12.54 7.76 -17.79
CA ASN A 150 13.89 8.26 -18.11
C ASN A 150 14.79 7.11 -18.62
N PRO A 151 14.48 6.52 -19.79
CA PRO A 151 15.17 5.32 -20.28
C PRO A 151 16.68 5.52 -20.49
N ASP A 152 17.12 6.72 -20.89
CA ASP A 152 18.55 7.00 -21.12
C ASP A 152 19.35 7.09 -19.83
N LYS A 153 18.73 7.52 -18.73
CA LYS A 153 19.39 7.67 -17.43
C LYS A 153 19.65 6.32 -16.77
N TYR A 154 18.80 5.32 -17.02
CA TYR A 154 18.84 4.02 -16.36
C TYR A 154 19.25 2.87 -17.29
N ARG A 155 19.99 3.18 -18.36
CA ARG A 155 20.40 2.21 -19.38
C ARG A 155 21.28 1.09 -18.80
N ASN A 156 22.18 1.43 -17.87
CA ASN A 156 23.10 0.49 -17.24
C ASN A 156 22.34 -0.44 -16.27
N GLU A 157 21.46 0.13 -15.45
CA GLU A 157 20.62 -0.61 -14.51
C GLU A 157 19.69 -1.57 -15.25
N ARG A 158 19.13 -1.14 -16.39
CA ARG A 158 18.33 -2.03 -17.24
C ARG A 158 19.13 -3.22 -17.77
N ALA A 159 20.35 -2.98 -18.27
CA ALA A 159 21.21 -4.07 -18.74
C ALA A 159 21.55 -5.06 -17.61
N LEU A 160 21.75 -4.57 -16.38
CA LEU A 160 21.94 -5.40 -15.20
C LEU A 160 20.68 -6.22 -14.86
N PHE A 161 19.49 -5.62 -14.92
CA PHE A 161 18.22 -6.34 -14.68
C PHE A 161 17.96 -7.42 -15.74
N GLU A 162 18.20 -7.12 -17.01
CA GLU A 162 18.09 -8.09 -18.11
C GLU A 162 19.09 -9.24 -17.93
N LYS A 163 20.35 -8.94 -17.54
CA LYS A 163 21.39 -9.95 -17.23
C LYS A 163 21.06 -10.78 -15.97
N ALA A 164 20.38 -10.19 -14.98
CA ALA A 164 19.98 -10.86 -13.75
C ALA A 164 18.89 -11.93 -13.96
N GLY A 165 18.13 -11.83 -15.05
CA GLY A 165 17.03 -12.73 -15.41
C GLY A 165 15.77 -12.49 -14.58
N MET A 166 15.85 -12.70 -13.26
CA MET A 166 14.75 -12.44 -12.32
C MET A 166 15.13 -11.33 -11.36
N VAL A 167 14.22 -10.37 -11.18
CA VAL A 167 14.37 -9.22 -10.28
C VAL A 167 13.20 -9.17 -9.32
N TRP A 168 13.46 -9.04 -8.02
CA TRP A 168 12.44 -8.90 -7.01
C TRP A 168 11.97 -7.46 -6.90
N ILE A 169 10.65 -7.28 -7.03
CA ILE A 169 10.01 -5.98 -6.87
C ILE A 169 8.96 -6.01 -5.76
N THR A 170 8.80 -4.91 -5.04
CA THR A 170 7.73 -4.78 -4.05
C THR A 170 6.37 -4.78 -4.73
N TYR A 171 5.38 -5.34 -4.04
CA TYR A 171 3.99 -5.18 -4.45
C TYR A 171 3.47 -3.79 -4.07
N GLY A 172 3.29 -2.92 -5.07
CA GLY A 172 2.76 -1.57 -4.87
C GLY A 172 1.27 -1.50 -5.17
N ILE A 173 0.38 -2.17 -4.41
CA ILE A 173 -1.06 -1.88 -4.55
C ILE A 173 -1.26 -0.42 -4.14
N PRO A 174 -1.86 0.41 -5.01
CA PRO A 174 -2.36 1.72 -4.62
C PRO A 174 -3.37 1.56 -3.47
N PHE A 175 -3.12 2.17 -2.31
CA PHE A 175 -3.96 1.98 -1.12
C PHE A 175 -5.41 2.45 -1.32
N ILE A 176 -5.66 3.28 -2.34
CA ILE A 176 -6.98 3.60 -2.88
C ILE A 176 -7.86 2.37 -3.18
N VAL A 177 -7.27 1.23 -3.57
CA VAL A 177 -8.02 0.00 -3.85
C VAL A 177 -8.63 -0.56 -2.55
N PRO A 178 -7.84 -0.82 -1.47
CA PRO A 178 -8.40 -1.09 -0.15
C PRO A 178 -9.38 -0.04 0.36
N ILE A 179 -9.12 1.27 0.15
CA ILE A 179 -10.06 2.34 0.55
C ILE A 179 -11.41 2.19 -0.14
N SER A 180 -11.40 1.94 -1.45
CA SER A 180 -12.63 1.79 -2.24
C SER A 180 -13.42 0.56 -1.80
N ALA A 181 -12.75 -0.58 -1.61
CA ALA A 181 -13.38 -1.79 -1.09
C ALA A 181 -13.90 -1.59 0.34
N GLY A 182 -13.10 -0.94 1.19
CA GLY A 182 -13.45 -0.61 2.57
C GLY A 182 -14.66 0.32 2.65
N MET A 183 -14.80 1.26 1.71
CA MET A 183 -15.96 2.13 1.59
C MET A 183 -17.23 1.37 1.22
N ILE A 184 -17.16 0.47 0.24
CA ILE A 184 -18.29 -0.38 -0.14
C ILE A 184 -18.72 -1.24 1.05
N ILE A 185 -17.76 -1.84 1.75
CA ILE A 185 -18.06 -2.66 2.93
C ILE A 185 -18.63 -1.81 4.06
N ALA A 186 -18.05 -0.64 4.34
CA ALA A 186 -18.57 0.29 5.34
C ALA A 186 -20.01 0.71 5.03
N LEU A 187 -20.33 0.89 3.75
CA LEU A 187 -21.65 1.30 3.31
C LEU A 187 -22.70 0.20 3.59
N PHE A 188 -22.45 -1.04 3.16
CA PHE A 188 -23.44 -2.12 3.25
C PHE A 188 -23.40 -2.89 4.57
N PHE A 189 -22.20 -3.23 5.04
CA PHE A 189 -21.97 -4.08 6.20
C PHE A 189 -21.61 -3.28 7.44
N GLY A 190 -21.01 -2.09 7.28
CA GLY A 190 -20.57 -1.26 8.39
C GLY A 190 -19.12 -1.51 8.74
N ASP A 191 -18.79 -1.24 9.99
CA ASP A 191 -17.43 -1.37 10.49
C ASP A 191 -17.13 -2.83 10.85
N ILE A 192 -16.19 -3.45 10.12
CA ILE A 192 -15.83 -4.87 10.31
C ILE A 192 -15.29 -5.09 11.72
N PHE A 193 -14.48 -4.15 12.22
CA PHE A 193 -13.87 -4.26 13.53
C PHE A 193 -14.93 -4.18 14.63
N TYR A 194 -15.86 -3.24 14.49
CA TYR A 194 -17.00 -3.12 15.41
C TYR A 194 -17.87 -4.39 15.42
N GLY A 195 -18.22 -4.91 14.24
CA GLY A 195 -19.01 -6.15 14.14
C GLY A 195 -18.31 -7.35 14.77
N LEU A 196 -16.98 -7.46 14.60
CA LEU A 196 -16.18 -8.50 15.24
C LEU A 196 -16.20 -8.37 16.77
N LEU A 197 -16.05 -7.15 17.29
CA LEU A 197 -16.10 -6.89 18.73
C LEU A 197 -17.46 -7.24 19.33
N ASN A 198 -18.56 -6.86 18.67
CA ASN A 198 -19.91 -7.22 19.10
C ASN A 198 -20.09 -8.74 19.17
N SER A 199 -19.71 -9.44 18.10
CA SER A 199 -19.77 -10.90 18.04
C SER A 199 -18.94 -11.57 19.14
N LEU A 200 -17.77 -11.05 19.48
CA LEU A 200 -16.92 -11.57 20.56
C LEU A 200 -17.51 -11.30 21.94
N ASN A 201 -18.21 -10.18 22.10
CA ASN A 201 -18.88 -9.81 23.34
C ASN A 201 -20.25 -10.51 23.52
N GLY A 202 -20.67 -11.31 22.53
CA GLY A 202 -21.94 -12.04 22.56
C GLY A 202 -23.18 -11.14 22.43
N VAL A 203 -23.03 -9.95 21.83
CA VAL A 203 -24.10 -8.98 21.59
C VAL A 203 -24.31 -8.80 20.09
#